data_AF-A0A353Y3D5-F1
#
_entry.id   AF-A0A353Y3D5-F1
#
_cell.length_a   1.000
_cell.length_b   1.000
_cell.length_c   1.000
_cell.angle_alpha   90.00
_cell.angle_beta   90.00
_cell.angle_gamma   90.00
#
_symmetry.space_group_name_H-M   'P 1'
#
loop_
_entity.id
_entity.type
_entity.pdbx_description
1 polymer ?
#
loop_
_entity_poly.entity_id
_entity_poly.type
_entity_poly.pdbx_seq_one_letter_code
_entity_poly.pdbx_strand_id
1 'polypeptide(L)'
;MRPGLPTPLRLGLLAALLLAGTAQASNALSELRLFKSSPLGQGLWRMELVSSDDPQMARGAAAMGQTALCMDVARRMSQGSPAENSQCTPKVLRNTDTQAEIEVSCKDGGNSRLLMTRENDKSYLMDTTVSKDGQARNFKVRYTYAGACKGDSMMQFDKNSPMCQQMDRARMQAACARLPEASRAQCEQQMKGMAAACQ
;
A
#
# COMPACT_ATOMS: atom_id res chain seq x y z
N MET A 1 -34.71 -17.04 11.84
CA MET A 1 -33.64 -17.28 10.85
C MET A 1 -33.48 -16.00 10.04
N ARG A 2 -32.41 -15.22 10.26
CA ARG A 2 -32.13 -13.97 9.54
C ARG A 2 -30.96 -14.22 8.57
N PRO A 3 -31.07 -13.82 7.28
CA PRO A 3 -29.97 -13.97 6.33
C PRO A 3 -28.85 -12.97 6.67
N GLY A 4 -27.62 -13.47 6.76
CA GLY A 4 -26.43 -12.68 7.04
C GLY A 4 -26.06 -11.76 5.87
N LEU A 5 -25.83 -10.48 6.18
CA LEU A 5 -25.32 -9.48 5.25
C LEU A 5 -23.86 -9.79 4.87
N PRO A 6 -23.44 -9.57 3.61
CA PRO A 6 -22.06 -9.76 3.17
C PRO A 6 -21.17 -8.66 3.78
N THR A 7 -20.14 -9.09 4.52
CA THR A 7 -19.14 -8.26 5.19
C THR A 7 -18.28 -7.51 4.16
N PRO A 8 -18.35 -6.16 4.06
CA PRO A 8 -17.61 -5.42 3.04
C PRO A 8 -16.34 -4.83 3.64
N LEU A 9 -15.40 -5.62 4.16
CA LEU A 9 -14.17 -5.04 4.74
C LEU A 9 -12.99 -6.02 4.72
N ARG A 10 -12.57 -6.45 3.53
CA ARG A 10 -11.30 -7.18 3.32
C ARG A 10 -10.34 -6.49 2.34
N LEU A 11 -10.66 -5.30 1.83
CA LEU A 11 -9.72 -4.51 1.00
C LEU A 11 -8.70 -3.68 1.81
N GLY A 12 -8.89 -3.51 3.12
CA GLY A 12 -7.91 -2.84 3.99
C GLY A 12 -6.62 -3.63 4.24
N LEU A 13 -6.58 -4.92 3.86
CA LEU A 13 -5.44 -5.79 4.14
C LEU A 13 -4.19 -5.48 3.29
N LEU A 14 -4.33 -4.83 2.13
CA LEU A 14 -3.21 -4.59 1.21
C LEU A 14 -2.31 -3.43 1.64
N ALA A 15 -2.90 -2.38 2.24
CA ALA A 15 -2.12 -1.38 2.94
C ALA A 15 -1.59 -1.95 4.27
N ALA A 16 -2.41 -2.72 4.99
CA ALA A 16 -2.02 -3.29 6.28
C ALA A 16 -0.87 -4.31 6.19
N LEU A 17 -0.70 -5.08 5.10
CA LEU A 17 0.41 -6.06 5.02
C LEU A 17 1.76 -5.44 4.63
N LEU A 18 1.77 -4.26 4.00
CA LEU A 18 2.98 -3.43 3.88
C LEU A 18 3.19 -2.54 5.11
N LEU A 19 2.13 -2.25 5.87
CA LEU A 19 2.16 -1.41 7.07
C LEU A 19 2.37 -2.18 8.39
N ALA A 20 2.08 -3.48 8.45
CA ALA A 20 2.09 -4.32 9.66
C ALA A 20 3.49 -4.58 10.26
N GLY A 21 4.56 -4.04 9.66
CA GLY A 21 5.93 -4.07 10.19
C GLY A 21 6.62 -2.71 10.23
N THR A 22 5.90 -1.61 10.00
CA THR A 22 6.53 -0.36 9.52
C THR A 22 7.43 0.35 10.47
N ALA A 23 7.32 0.25 11.79
CA ALA A 23 8.20 1.02 12.66
C ALA A 23 9.60 0.40 12.87
N GLN A 24 9.73 -0.93 12.78
CA GLN A 24 11.03 -1.60 12.83
C GLN A 24 11.60 -1.80 11.42
N ALA A 25 10.73 -2.05 10.44
CA ALA A 25 11.13 -2.08 9.04
C ALA A 25 11.49 -0.69 8.50
N SER A 26 10.91 0.42 9.00
CA SER A 26 11.30 1.77 8.56
C SER A 26 12.75 2.09 8.89
N ASN A 27 13.25 1.68 10.07
CA ASN A 27 14.64 1.85 10.43
C ASN A 27 15.54 1.00 9.52
N ALA A 28 15.22 -0.29 9.36
CA ALA A 28 15.97 -1.16 8.46
C ALA A 28 15.97 -0.68 7.00
N LEU A 29 14.86 -0.11 6.50
CA LEU A 29 14.75 0.47 5.16
C LEU A 29 15.54 1.77 5.03
N SER A 30 15.56 2.61 6.07
CA SER A 30 16.33 3.86 6.07
C SER A 30 17.85 3.65 6.09
N GLU A 31 18.31 2.49 6.56
CA GLU A 31 19.72 2.08 6.57
C GLU A 31 20.17 1.45 5.23
N LEU A 32 19.26 1.27 4.27
CA LEU A 32 19.61 0.70 2.98
C LEU A 32 20.37 1.70 2.10
N ARG A 33 21.57 1.27 1.70
CA ARG A 33 22.44 1.96 0.76
C ARG A 33 21.76 2.21 -0.58
N LEU A 34 20.83 1.31 -0.95
CA LEU A 34 20.00 1.40 -2.14
C LEU A 34 19.34 2.78 -2.32
N PHE A 35 19.00 3.47 -1.22
CA PHE A 35 18.22 4.72 -1.25
C PHE A 35 19.04 6.00 -1.02
N LYS A 36 20.37 5.91 -1.00
CA LYS A 36 21.26 7.05 -0.72
C LYS A 36 21.05 8.29 -1.62
N SER A 37 20.59 8.09 -2.86
CA SER A 37 20.40 9.18 -3.85
C SER A 37 18.95 9.63 -4.00
N SER A 38 17.99 8.85 -3.51
CA SER A 38 16.55 9.13 -3.61
C SER A 38 15.85 8.32 -2.53
N PRO A 39 15.61 8.90 -1.35
CA PRO A 39 15.03 8.17 -0.24
C PRO A 39 13.63 7.67 -0.63
N LEU A 40 13.46 6.35 -0.70
CA LEU A 40 12.14 5.77 -0.52
C LEU A 40 11.61 6.29 0.82
N GLY A 41 10.55 7.09 0.79
CA GLY A 41 10.03 7.77 1.98
C GLY A 41 9.69 9.25 1.78
N GLN A 42 9.97 9.83 0.61
CA GLN A 42 9.53 11.18 0.26
C GLN A 42 8.93 11.26 -1.14
N GLY A 43 7.96 12.15 -1.31
CA GLY A 43 7.26 12.40 -2.56
C GLY A 43 6.28 11.31 -2.98
N LEU A 44 5.85 11.41 -4.24
CA LEU A 44 4.84 10.57 -4.88
C LEU A 44 5.51 9.42 -5.64
N TRP A 45 5.10 8.19 -5.35
CA TRP A 45 5.63 6.98 -5.97
C TRP A 45 4.53 6.19 -6.63
N ARG A 46 4.61 6.00 -7.95
CA ARG A 46 3.72 5.10 -8.69
C ARG A 46 4.08 3.66 -8.41
N MET A 47 3.06 2.87 -8.14
CA MET A 47 3.13 1.43 -7.93
C MET A 47 2.51 0.71 -9.11
N GLU A 48 3.23 -0.27 -9.62
CA GLU A 48 2.78 -1.17 -10.67
C GLU A 48 2.98 -2.60 -10.19
N LEU A 49 1.90 -3.39 -10.12
CA LEU A 49 2.02 -4.83 -9.90
C LEU A 49 2.54 -5.47 -11.20
N VAL A 50 3.78 -5.96 -11.17
CA VAL A 50 4.44 -6.61 -12.31
C VAL A 50 3.99 -8.06 -12.44
N SER A 51 3.89 -8.77 -11.32
CA SER A 51 3.38 -10.14 -11.27
C SER A 51 2.87 -10.49 -9.88
N SER A 52 1.93 -11.43 -9.77
CA SER A 52 1.54 -12.05 -8.52
C SER A 52 1.07 -13.48 -8.79
N ASP A 53 1.41 -14.41 -7.90
CA ASP A 53 0.85 -15.75 -7.89
C ASP A 53 -0.53 -15.82 -7.20
N ASP A 54 -0.99 -14.72 -6.58
CA ASP A 54 -2.30 -14.58 -5.96
C ASP A 54 -3.30 -13.97 -6.96
N PRO A 55 -4.28 -14.75 -7.48
CA PRO A 55 -5.25 -14.25 -8.45
C PRO A 55 -6.15 -13.15 -7.90
N GLN A 56 -6.35 -13.09 -6.57
CA GLN A 56 -7.12 -12.03 -5.95
C GLN A 56 -6.32 -10.72 -5.95
N MET A 57 -5.02 -10.79 -5.68
CA MET A 57 -4.14 -9.62 -5.75
C MET A 57 -4.04 -9.07 -7.18
N ALA A 58 -3.84 -9.95 -8.17
CA ALA A 58 -3.78 -9.57 -9.57
C ALA A 58 -5.06 -8.85 -10.03
N ARG A 59 -6.24 -9.39 -9.69
CA ARG A 59 -7.53 -8.75 -9.99
C ARG A 59 -7.71 -7.42 -9.26
N GLY A 60 -7.31 -7.33 -8.00
CA GLY A 60 -7.36 -6.09 -7.22
C GLY A 60 -6.51 -4.99 -7.84
N ALA A 61 -5.27 -5.30 -8.21
CA ALA A 61 -4.38 -4.37 -8.88
C ALA A 61 -4.92 -3.91 -10.24
N ALA A 62 -5.47 -4.83 -11.04
CA ALA A 62 -6.09 -4.49 -12.32
C ALA A 62 -7.30 -3.54 -12.15
N ALA A 63 -8.12 -3.76 -11.11
CA ALA A 63 -9.27 -2.91 -10.81
C ALA A 63 -8.88 -1.52 -10.30
N MET A 64 -7.82 -1.43 -9.49
CA MET A 64 -7.29 -0.15 -9.01
C MET A 64 -6.58 0.63 -10.14
N GLY A 65 -5.99 -0.07 -11.11
CA GLY A 65 -5.16 0.53 -12.14
C GLY A 65 -3.83 1.01 -11.58
N GLN A 66 -3.23 2.02 -12.23
CA GLN A 66 -2.01 2.63 -11.74
C GLN A 66 -2.31 3.48 -10.51
N THR A 67 -1.77 3.07 -9.37
CA THR A 67 -1.89 3.77 -8.10
C THR A 67 -0.57 4.46 -7.78
N ALA A 68 -0.63 5.61 -7.12
CA ALA A 68 0.52 6.29 -6.56
C ALA A 68 0.35 6.48 -5.05
N LEU A 69 1.45 6.37 -4.32
CA LEU A 69 1.51 6.61 -2.89
C LEU A 69 2.31 7.88 -2.60
N CYS A 70 1.71 8.79 -1.85
CA CYS A 70 2.41 9.92 -1.26
C CYS A 70 3.09 9.48 0.04
N MET A 71 4.40 9.30 -0.03
CA MET A 71 5.20 8.85 1.11
C MET A 71 5.34 9.93 2.20
N ASP A 72 5.21 11.21 1.85
CA ASP A 72 5.24 12.30 2.84
C ASP A 72 4.01 12.27 3.77
N VAL A 73 2.83 12.00 3.21
CA VAL A 73 1.60 11.80 3.99
C VAL A 73 1.70 10.52 4.81
N ALA A 74 2.13 9.40 4.20
CA ALA A 74 2.30 8.14 4.92
C ALA A 74 3.23 8.30 6.14
N ARG A 75 4.34 9.02 5.97
CA ARG A 75 5.27 9.34 7.05
C ARG A 75 4.61 10.18 8.15
N ARG A 76 3.91 11.28 7.81
CA ARG A 76 3.17 12.09 8.79
C ARG A 76 2.12 11.27 9.57
N MET A 77 1.42 10.36 8.89
CA MET A 77 0.44 9.48 9.53
C MET A 77 1.08 8.44 10.45
N SER A 78 2.30 7.99 10.15
CA SER A 78 3.05 7.05 11.00
C SER A 78 3.70 7.71 12.23
N GLN A 79 3.88 9.04 12.20
CA GLN A 79 4.46 9.79 13.32
C GLN A 79 3.44 9.85 14.48
N GLY A 80 3.68 9.04 15.51
CA GLY A 80 2.83 8.97 16.70
C GLY A 80 2.01 7.68 16.83
N SER A 81 2.03 6.82 15.80
CA SER A 81 1.52 5.47 15.92
C SER A 81 2.54 4.59 16.65
N PRO A 82 2.15 3.84 17.70
CA PRO A 82 3.05 2.87 18.31
C PRO A 82 3.55 1.89 17.25
N ALA A 83 4.80 1.47 17.35
CA ALA A 83 5.41 0.50 16.46
C ALA A 83 4.51 -0.75 16.37
N GLU A 84 3.81 -0.92 15.23
CA GLU A 84 2.58 -1.71 15.20
C GLU A 84 2.80 -3.23 15.36
N ASN A 85 4.04 -3.73 15.42
CA ASN A 85 4.33 -5.09 15.87
C ASN A 85 5.75 -5.22 16.45
N SER A 86 5.88 -5.29 17.77
CA SER A 86 7.11 -5.70 18.47
C SER A 86 7.46 -7.19 18.27
N GLN A 87 6.62 -7.92 17.54
CA GLN A 87 6.72 -9.37 17.35
C GLN A 87 7.45 -9.79 16.07
N CYS A 88 7.78 -8.84 15.19
CA CYS A 88 8.50 -9.11 13.94
C CYS A 88 9.89 -8.50 14.00
N THR A 89 10.89 -9.27 13.60
CA THR A 89 12.30 -8.88 13.60
C THR A 89 12.78 -8.79 12.14
N PRO A 90 13.14 -7.60 11.64
CA PRO A 90 13.78 -7.47 10.34
C PRO A 90 15.26 -7.86 10.42
N LYS A 91 15.78 -8.46 9.35
CA LYS A 91 17.18 -8.81 9.15
C LYS A 91 17.58 -8.43 7.73
N VAL A 92 18.59 -7.58 7.62
CA VAL A 92 19.18 -7.22 6.32
C VAL A 92 20.11 -8.35 5.88
N LEU A 93 19.81 -8.99 4.75
CA LEU A 93 20.61 -10.06 4.15
C LEU A 93 21.60 -9.51 3.11
N ARG A 94 21.22 -8.44 2.41
CA ARG A 94 22.05 -7.75 1.40
C ARG A 94 21.80 -6.25 1.47
N ASN A 95 22.87 -5.45 1.37
CA ASN A 95 22.78 -4.00 1.37
C ASN A 95 23.87 -3.37 0.48
N THR A 96 23.56 -3.16 -0.79
CA THR A 96 24.43 -2.51 -1.78
C THR A 96 23.74 -1.28 -2.37
N ASP A 97 24.43 -0.54 -3.23
CA ASP A 97 23.86 0.66 -3.86
C ASP A 97 22.84 0.31 -4.97
N THR A 98 22.82 -0.94 -5.45
CA THR A 98 21.93 -1.42 -6.54
C THR A 98 20.94 -2.50 -6.10
N GLN A 99 21.19 -3.16 -4.96
CA GLN A 99 20.31 -4.19 -4.42
C GLN A 99 20.25 -4.13 -2.90
N ALA A 100 19.07 -4.41 -2.35
CA ALA A 100 18.88 -4.64 -0.92
C ALA A 100 17.97 -5.84 -0.72
N GLU A 101 18.27 -6.65 0.29
CA GLU A 101 17.48 -7.83 0.61
C GLU A 101 17.21 -7.84 2.11
N ILE A 102 15.94 -7.97 2.47
CA ILE A 102 15.46 -7.98 3.85
C ILE A 102 14.64 -9.24 4.05
N GLU A 103 14.88 -9.92 5.15
CA GLU A 103 14.02 -10.96 5.70
C GLU A 103 13.34 -10.43 6.96
N VAL A 104 12.05 -10.69 7.12
CA VAL A 104 11.29 -10.34 8.32
C VAL A 104 10.68 -11.61 8.86
N SER A 105 10.98 -11.93 10.12
CA SER A 105 10.42 -13.08 10.82
C SER A 105 9.58 -12.63 11.99
N CYS A 106 8.37 -13.16 12.10
CA CYS A 106 7.41 -12.85 13.16
C CYS A 106 7.24 -14.03 14.13
N LYS A 107 7.01 -13.73 15.41
CA LYS A 107 6.84 -14.76 16.47
C LYS A 107 5.62 -15.66 16.25
N ASP A 108 4.63 -15.21 15.48
CA ASP A 108 3.44 -15.97 15.09
C ASP A 108 3.68 -16.95 13.94
N GLY A 109 4.94 -17.13 13.51
CA GLY A 109 5.33 -18.02 12.42
C GLY A 109 5.22 -17.39 11.03
N GLY A 110 4.77 -16.14 10.91
CA GLY A 110 4.83 -15.39 9.66
C GLY A 110 6.26 -15.04 9.28
N ASN A 111 6.61 -15.17 8.00
CA ASN A 111 7.89 -14.72 7.46
C ASN A 111 7.67 -14.00 6.12
N SER A 112 8.47 -12.97 5.86
CA SER A 112 8.55 -12.36 4.54
C SER A 112 10.00 -12.16 4.11
N ARG A 113 10.24 -12.23 2.80
CA ARG A 113 11.51 -11.94 2.18
C ARG A 113 11.28 -10.95 1.05
N LEU A 114 12.06 -9.89 1.04
CA LEU A 114 11.96 -8.78 0.11
C LEU A 114 13.31 -8.56 -0.55
N LEU A 115 13.38 -8.71 -1.86
CA LEU A 115 14.52 -8.31 -2.68
C LEU A 115 14.15 -7.04 -3.46
N MET A 116 14.88 -5.96 -3.18
CA MET A 116 14.78 -4.68 -3.87
C MET A 116 15.94 -4.52 -4.83
N THR A 117 15.66 -4.18 -6.08
CA THR A 117 16.65 -3.93 -7.13
C THR A 117 16.43 -2.54 -7.73
N ARG A 118 17.48 -1.74 -7.82
CA ARG A 118 17.45 -0.47 -8.56
C ARG A 118 17.40 -0.76 -10.06
N GLU A 119 16.31 -0.40 -10.71
CA GLU A 119 16.20 -0.46 -12.18
C GLU A 119 16.79 0.81 -12.81
N ASN A 120 16.60 1.97 -12.17
CA ASN A 120 17.25 3.25 -12.51
C ASN A 120 17.17 4.22 -11.31
N ASP A 121 17.60 5.47 -11.47
CA ASP A 121 17.64 6.46 -10.38
C ASP A 121 16.28 6.79 -9.76
N LYS A 122 15.18 6.50 -10.46
CA LYS A 122 13.81 6.80 -10.04
C LYS A 122 12.94 5.56 -9.93
N SER A 123 13.47 4.36 -10.17
CA SER A 123 12.66 3.15 -10.25
C SER A 123 13.33 1.96 -9.56
N TYR A 124 12.54 1.26 -8.75
CA TYR A 124 12.96 0.09 -8.00
C TYR A 124 11.96 -1.04 -8.21
N LEU A 125 12.49 -2.23 -8.50
CA LEU A 125 11.71 -3.47 -8.53
C LEU A 125 11.80 -4.15 -7.17
N MET A 126 10.66 -4.49 -6.60
CA MET A 126 10.53 -5.22 -5.35
C MET A 126 9.96 -6.61 -5.65
N ASP A 127 10.73 -7.65 -5.35
CA ASP A 127 10.30 -9.04 -5.37
C ASP A 127 10.04 -9.49 -3.94
N THR A 128 8.79 -9.84 -3.63
CA THR A 128 8.36 -10.13 -2.26
C THR A 128 7.77 -11.52 -2.20
N THR A 129 8.28 -12.32 -1.26
CA THR A 129 7.67 -13.56 -0.82
C THR A 129 7.13 -13.35 0.59
N VAL A 130 5.86 -13.68 0.81
CA VAL A 130 5.25 -13.71 2.15
C VAL A 130 4.78 -15.12 2.42
N SER A 131 5.10 -15.66 3.59
CA SER A 131 4.73 -17.00 4.01
C SER A 131 4.13 -16.99 5.41
N LYS A 132 3.05 -17.76 5.60
CA LYS A 132 2.43 -18.00 6.90
C LYS A 132 1.64 -19.31 6.83
N ASP A 133 1.66 -20.09 7.92
CA ASP A 133 0.90 -21.35 8.04
C ASP A 133 1.16 -22.33 6.86
N GLY A 134 2.39 -22.38 6.36
CA GLY A 134 2.78 -23.23 5.22
C GLY A 134 2.31 -22.74 3.84
N GLN A 135 1.61 -21.61 3.77
CA GLN A 135 1.23 -20.97 2.51
C GLN A 135 2.22 -19.85 2.18
N ALA A 136 2.77 -19.87 0.97
CA ALA A 136 3.60 -18.80 0.44
C ALA A 136 2.91 -18.08 -0.71
N ARG A 137 3.12 -16.77 -0.81
CA ARG A 137 2.66 -15.91 -1.90
C ARG A 137 3.83 -15.07 -2.38
N ASN A 138 3.93 -14.91 -3.69
CA ASN A 138 4.98 -14.18 -4.36
C ASN A 138 4.36 -13.10 -5.23
N PHE A 139 4.92 -11.90 -5.15
CA PHE A 139 4.52 -10.81 -6.00
C PHE A 139 5.66 -9.84 -6.24
N LYS A 140 5.65 -9.24 -7.43
CA LYS A 140 6.61 -8.24 -7.87
C LYS A 140 5.90 -6.92 -8.06
N VAL A 141 6.43 -5.87 -7.44
CA VAL A 141 5.92 -4.51 -7.57
C VAL A 141 7.05 -3.61 -8.02
N ARG A 142 6.79 -2.80 -9.04
CA ARG A 142 7.67 -1.71 -9.44
C ARG A 142 7.21 -0.42 -8.80
N TYR A 143 8.15 0.28 -8.17
CA TYR A 143 7.97 1.61 -7.61
C TYR A 143 8.71 2.61 -8.46
N THR A 144 8.01 3.63 -8.98
CA THR A 144 8.61 4.68 -9.81
C THR A 144 8.30 6.06 -9.24
N TYR A 145 9.32 6.86 -9.00
CA TYR A 145 9.17 8.23 -8.51
C TYR A 145 8.44 9.11 -9.54
N ALA A 146 7.36 9.72 -9.11
CA ALA A 146 6.48 10.55 -9.92
C ALA A 146 6.53 12.04 -9.55
N GLY A 147 7.40 12.44 -8.63
CA GLY A 147 7.60 13.83 -8.22
C GLY A 147 7.15 14.11 -6.78
N ALA A 148 6.85 15.37 -6.48
CA ALA A 148 6.33 15.75 -5.18
C ALA A 148 4.90 15.23 -4.96
N CYS A 149 4.52 15.01 -3.70
CA CYS A 149 3.14 14.72 -3.33
C CYS A 149 2.20 15.85 -3.75
N LYS A 150 1.00 15.48 -4.22
CA LYS A 150 -0.07 16.41 -4.55
C LYS A 150 -1.22 16.25 -3.56
N GLY A 151 -1.40 17.23 -2.68
CA GLY A 151 -2.45 17.20 -1.65
C GLY A 151 -2.15 16.27 -0.46
N ASP A 152 -3.18 16.04 0.37
CA ASP A 152 -3.05 15.34 1.65
C ASP A 152 -3.49 13.87 1.62
N SER A 153 -3.86 13.34 0.45
CA SER A 153 -4.23 11.92 0.31
C SER A 153 -2.97 11.05 0.18
N MET A 154 -2.87 10.04 1.05
CA MET A 154 -1.79 9.05 1.00
C MET A 154 -1.81 8.26 -0.31
N MET A 155 -2.99 7.85 -0.75
CA MET A 155 -3.18 7.10 -1.99
C MET A 155 -3.78 8.02 -3.05
N GLN A 156 -3.23 7.96 -4.25
CA GLN A 156 -3.67 8.71 -5.41
C GLN A 156 -3.89 7.72 -6.55
N PHE A 157 -5.01 7.85 -7.24
CA PHE A 157 -5.37 7.05 -8.39
C PHE A 157 -5.30 7.93 -9.63
N ASP A 158 -4.88 7.36 -10.75
CA ASP A 158 -4.99 8.05 -12.03
C ASP A 158 -6.46 8.39 -12.29
N LYS A 159 -6.74 9.63 -12.74
CA LYS A 159 -8.10 10.06 -13.11
C LYS A 159 -8.81 9.12 -14.10
N ASN A 160 -8.06 8.41 -14.94
CA ASN A 160 -8.58 7.46 -15.93
C ASN A 160 -8.57 6.02 -15.43
N SER A 161 -8.15 5.76 -14.18
CA SER A 161 -8.21 4.43 -13.60
C SER A 161 -9.66 3.92 -13.56
N PRO A 162 -9.89 2.59 -13.69
CA PRO A 162 -11.22 2.02 -13.55
C PRO A 162 -11.87 2.39 -12.21
N MET A 163 -11.07 2.51 -11.15
CA MET A 163 -11.51 3.01 -9.84
C MET A 163 -12.11 4.42 -9.96
N CYS A 164 -11.38 5.38 -10.52
CA CYS A 164 -11.86 6.75 -10.66
C CYS A 164 -13.03 6.89 -11.63
N GLN A 165 -13.08 6.07 -12.68
CA GLN A 165 -14.22 6.04 -13.61
C GLN A 165 -15.48 5.47 -12.96
N GLN A 166 -15.35 4.47 -12.08
CA GLN A 166 -16.48 3.91 -11.32
C GLN A 166 -16.97 4.85 -10.22
N MET A 167 -16.11 5.79 -9.80
CA MET A 167 -16.42 6.83 -8.83
C MET A 167 -17.18 8.01 -9.46
N ASP A 168 -18.33 7.72 -10.07
CA ASP A 168 -19.28 8.76 -10.47
C ASP A 168 -19.84 9.45 -9.22
N ARG A 169 -19.50 10.74 -9.04
CA ARG A 169 -19.95 11.58 -7.91
C ARG A 169 -21.47 11.54 -7.72
N ALA A 170 -22.25 11.55 -8.80
CA ALA A 170 -23.70 11.54 -8.73
C ALA A 170 -24.22 10.19 -8.22
N ARG A 171 -23.65 9.09 -8.71
CA ARG A 171 -23.98 7.73 -8.24
C ARG A 171 -23.62 7.52 -6.78
N MET A 172 -22.47 8.06 -6.35
CA MET A 172 -21.98 7.96 -4.98
C MET A 172 -22.81 8.81 -4.00
N GLN A 173 -23.18 10.03 -4.38
CA GLN A 173 -24.11 10.85 -3.60
C GLN A 173 -25.49 10.19 -3.49
N ALA A 174 -26.00 9.63 -4.58
CA ALA A 174 -27.26 8.89 -4.56
C ALA A 174 -27.21 7.66 -3.63
N ALA A 175 -26.05 6.99 -3.52
CA ALA A 175 -25.85 5.89 -2.58
C ALA A 175 -25.85 6.38 -1.12
N CYS A 176 -25.15 7.47 -0.80
CA CYS A 176 -25.16 8.04 0.56
C CYS A 176 -26.54 8.59 0.95
N ALA A 177 -27.30 9.14 0.00
CA ALA A 177 -28.66 9.65 0.24
C ALA A 177 -29.65 8.55 0.68
N ARG A 178 -29.41 7.30 0.27
CA ARG A 178 -30.23 6.14 0.67
C ARG A 178 -29.96 5.65 2.10
N LEU A 179 -28.91 6.15 2.75
CA LEU A 179 -28.60 5.80 4.13
C LEU A 179 -29.41 6.65 5.13
N PRO A 180 -29.64 6.14 6.35
CA PRO A 180 -30.17 6.92 7.45
C PRO A 180 -29.32 8.18 7.71
N GLU A 181 -29.96 9.26 8.18
CA GLU A 181 -29.33 10.57 8.36
C GLU A 181 -28.05 10.52 9.22
N ALA A 182 -28.07 9.71 10.29
CA ALA A 182 -26.91 9.48 11.15
C ALA A 182 -25.68 8.88 10.43
N SER A 183 -25.88 8.14 9.34
CA SER A 183 -24.81 7.51 8.56
C SER A 183 -24.50 8.26 7.26
N ARG A 184 -25.39 9.16 6.83
CA ARG A 184 -25.25 9.92 5.59
C ARG A 184 -24.05 10.87 5.63
N ALA A 185 -23.88 11.62 6.71
CA ALA A 185 -22.78 12.57 6.85
C ALA A 185 -21.41 11.86 6.80
N GLN A 186 -21.28 10.71 7.46
CA GLN A 186 -20.07 9.91 7.44
C GLN A 186 -19.80 9.33 6.04
N CYS A 187 -20.84 8.84 5.35
CA CYS A 187 -20.74 8.37 3.97
C CYS A 187 -20.24 9.50 3.06
N GLU A 188 -20.88 10.66 3.08
CA GLU A 188 -20.50 11.81 2.24
C GLU A 188 -19.06 12.29 2.51
N GLN A 189 -18.62 12.28 3.76
CA GLN A 189 -17.26 12.64 4.13
C GLN A 189 -16.24 11.61 3.61
N GLN A 190 -16.56 10.31 3.70
CA GLN A 190 -15.72 9.26 3.13
C GLN A 190 -15.63 9.39 1.60
N MET A 191 -16.75 9.66 0.92
CA MET A 191 -16.77 9.83 -0.53
C MET A 191 -15.98 11.06 -0.99
N LYS A 192 -16.03 12.17 -0.23
CA LYS A 192 -15.20 13.36 -0.51
C LYS A 192 -13.70 13.02 -0.43
N GLY A 193 -13.29 12.25 0.57
CA GLY A 193 -11.91 11.80 0.72
C GLY A 193 -11.45 10.91 -0.44
N MET A 194 -12.29 9.96 -0.87
CA MET A 194 -11.98 9.11 -2.03
C MET A 194 -11.93 9.93 -3.33
N ALA A 195 -12.84 10.88 -3.54
CA ALA A 195 -12.85 11.68 -4.76
C ALA A 195 -11.61 12.58 -4.87
N ALA A 196 -11.09 13.05 -3.74
CA ALA A 196 -9.82 13.78 -3.69
C ALA A 196 -8.58 12.90 -4.00
N ALA A 197 -8.73 11.57 -3.97
CA ALA A 197 -7.68 10.64 -4.35
C ALA A 197 -7.56 10.46 -5.88
N CYS A 198 -8.55 10.84 -6.69
CA CYS A 198 -8.48 10.77 -8.15
C CYS A 198 -7.82 12.04 -8.72
N GLN A 199 -6.62 11.91 -9.29
CA GLN A 199 -5.81 13.02 -9.81
C GLN A 199 -5.32 12.81 -11.25
#